data_AF-A0A9J7ATZ3-F1
#
_entry.id   AF-A0A9J7ATZ3-F1
#
_cell.length_a   1.000
_cell.length_b   1.000
_cell.length_c   1.000
_cell.angle_alpha   90.00
_cell.angle_beta   90.00
_cell.angle_gamma   90.00
#
_symmetry.space_group_name_H-M   'P 1'
#
loop_
_entity.id
_entity.type
_entity.pdbx_description
1 polymer ?
#
loop_
_entity_poly.entity_id
_entity_poly.type
_entity_poly.pdbx_seq_one_letter_code
_entity_poly.pdbx_strand_id
1 'polypeptide(L)'
;MVGASSNDFGRVKPSLEGMGSVIHHCGGPGTGIRTKLVNNFLAISQNQLSAEAIALATALGLELEQTLTVVNGTTATNGSLTLGWPNKVLKGDIEPGFKIDLALKDLSLIMEAAKSKKLPMMMGAAAKESLTIATTGLGMGEKDFSGLLHAQCKLGGLTPPKLKG
;
A
#
# COMPACT_ATOMS: atom_id res chain seq x y z
N MET A 1 10.61 13.10 10.96
CA MET A 1 9.14 13.26 11.13
C MET A 1 8.89 13.79 12.53
N VAL A 2 8.31 15.00 12.65
CA VAL A 2 8.14 15.72 13.93
C VAL A 2 6.68 16.12 14.09
N GLY A 3 6.06 15.76 15.21
CA GLY A 3 4.73 16.24 15.58
C GLY A 3 4.84 17.25 16.72
N ALA A 4 4.57 18.53 16.44
CA ALA A 4 4.72 19.64 17.38
C ALA A 4 3.85 20.82 16.95
N SER A 5 3.58 21.76 17.87
CA SER A 5 3.02 23.06 17.47
C SER A 5 3.99 23.77 16.50
N SER A 6 3.51 24.69 15.66
CA SER A 6 4.39 25.43 14.75
C SER A 6 5.49 26.21 15.48
N ASN A 7 5.16 26.76 16.67
CA ASN A 7 6.11 27.47 17.51
C ASN A 7 7.20 26.51 18.06
N ASP A 8 6.81 25.36 18.59
CA ASP A 8 7.77 24.38 19.10
C ASP A 8 8.61 23.78 17.98
N PHE A 9 8.01 23.52 16.81
CA PHE A 9 8.74 23.03 15.64
C PHE A 9 9.84 24.00 15.23
N GLY A 10 9.53 25.30 15.12
CA GLY A 10 10.52 26.34 14.81
C GLY A 10 11.67 26.38 15.82
N ARG A 11 11.36 26.25 17.11
CA ARG A 11 12.36 26.23 18.18
C ARG A 11 13.31 25.03 18.10
N VAL A 12 12.81 23.84 17.79
CA VAL A 12 13.63 22.60 17.81
C VAL A 12 14.30 22.28 16.48
N LYS A 13 13.83 22.85 15.36
CA LYS A 13 14.33 22.56 14.00
C LYS A 13 15.86 22.67 13.86
N PRO A 14 16.55 23.72 14.35
CA PRO A 14 18.00 23.83 14.20
C PRO A 14 18.77 22.68 14.86
N SER A 15 18.30 22.23 16.04
CA SER A 15 18.91 21.08 16.73
C SER A 15 18.64 19.78 15.98
N LEU A 16 17.46 19.63 15.36
CA LEU A 16 17.11 18.43 14.58
C LEU A 16 17.91 18.34 13.27
N GLU A 17 18.23 19.47 12.64
CA GLU A 17 19.06 19.52 11.42
C GLU A 17 20.49 19.03 11.66
N GLY A 18 21.00 19.12 12.89
CA GLY A 18 22.26 18.49 13.27
C GLY A 18 22.22 16.96 13.35
N MET A 19 21.03 16.34 13.37
CA MET A 19 20.85 14.89 13.52
C MET A 19 20.29 14.20 12.26
N GLY A 20 19.75 14.95 11.31
CA GLY A 20 19.10 14.36 10.12
C GLY A 20 19.09 15.30 8.93
N SER A 21 19.14 14.72 7.73
CA SER A 21 19.22 15.46 6.46
C SER A 21 17.87 16.02 5.99
N VAL A 22 16.74 15.43 6.39
CA VAL A 22 15.40 15.87 5.99
C VAL A 22 14.47 15.88 7.20
N ILE A 23 13.93 17.05 7.53
CA ILE A 23 13.04 17.26 8.69
C ILE A 23 11.62 17.60 8.22
N HIS A 24 10.71 16.63 8.34
CA HIS A 24 9.28 16.83 8.04
C HIS A 24 8.49 17.25 9.29
N HIS A 25 7.78 18.38 9.22
CA HIS A 25 6.74 18.77 10.19
C HIS A 25 5.43 18.07 9.83
N CYS A 26 5.03 17.10 10.65
CA CYS A 26 3.88 16.23 10.39
C CYS A 26 2.57 16.77 10.98
N GLY A 27 2.54 18.00 11.49
CA GLY A 27 1.42 18.59 12.23
C GLY A 27 1.67 18.64 13.74
N GLY A 28 0.59 18.68 14.54
CA GLY A 28 0.63 18.87 16.00
C GLY A 28 1.28 17.72 16.80
N PRO A 29 1.31 17.83 18.14
CA PRO A 29 1.88 16.80 19.01
C PRO A 29 1.37 15.39 18.69
N GLY A 30 2.29 14.43 18.61
CA GLY A 30 1.99 13.02 18.34
C GLY A 30 1.81 12.65 16.87
N THR A 31 1.69 13.60 15.93
CA THR A 31 1.55 13.25 14.51
C THR A 31 2.84 12.66 13.92
N GLY A 32 4.01 13.13 14.35
CA GLY A 32 5.30 12.61 13.86
C GLY A 32 5.47 11.11 14.08
N ILE A 33 5.10 10.60 15.27
CA ILE A 33 5.15 9.16 15.54
C ILE A 33 4.06 8.39 14.79
N ARG A 34 2.84 8.94 14.64
CA ARG A 34 1.77 8.33 13.84
C ARG A 34 2.17 8.20 12.37
N THR A 35 2.74 9.26 11.78
CA THR A 35 3.27 9.23 10.40
C THR A 35 4.38 8.20 10.26
N LYS A 36 5.29 8.10 11.25
CA LYS A 36 6.34 7.07 11.26
C LYS A 36 5.76 5.66 11.29
N LEU A 37 4.75 5.39 12.11
CA LEU A 37 4.12 4.08 12.19
C LEU A 37 3.47 3.68 10.86
N VAL A 38 2.80 4.60 10.17
CA VAL A 38 2.24 4.36 8.83
C VAL A 38 3.35 4.05 7.82
N ASN A 39 4.41 4.87 7.79
CA ASN A 39 5.56 4.65 6.92
C ASN A 39 6.21 3.28 7.16
N ASN A 40 6.45 2.94 8.43
CA ASN A 40 7.07 1.67 8.79
C ASN A 40 6.17 0.48 8.49
N PHE A 41 4.87 0.58 8.74
CA PHE A 41 3.91 -0.46 8.37
C PHE A 41 3.98 -0.77 6.87
N LEU A 42 3.96 0.27 6.03
CA LEU A 42 4.09 0.13 4.58
C LEU A 42 5.45 -0.47 4.20
N ALA A 43 6.55 0.09 4.70
CA ALA A 43 7.90 -0.37 4.34
C ALA A 43 8.13 -1.84 4.75
N ILE A 44 7.71 -2.23 5.96
CA ILE A 44 7.87 -3.60 6.47
C ILE A 44 6.98 -4.56 5.69
N SER A 45 5.70 -4.21 5.49
CA SER A 45 4.74 -5.06 4.76
C SER A 45 5.13 -5.22 3.29
N GLN A 46 5.59 -4.14 2.67
CA GLN A 46 6.05 -4.16 1.28
C GLN A 46 7.34 -4.96 1.13
N ASN A 47 8.28 -4.87 2.09
CA ASN A 47 9.48 -5.69 2.07
C ASN A 47 9.15 -7.20 2.16
N GLN A 48 8.22 -7.58 3.04
CA GLN A 48 7.76 -8.97 3.12
C GLN A 48 7.02 -9.41 1.85
N LEU A 49 6.17 -8.55 1.28
CA LEU A 49 5.48 -8.81 0.01
C LEU A 49 6.48 -8.99 -1.14
N SER A 50 7.51 -8.15 -1.21
CA SER A 50 8.60 -8.29 -2.18
C SER A 50 9.35 -9.60 -1.98
N ALA A 51 9.63 -10.00 -0.73
CA ALA A 51 10.26 -11.28 -0.44
C ALA A 51 9.42 -12.47 -0.93
N GLU A 52 8.10 -12.47 -0.66
CA GLU A 52 7.17 -13.48 -1.17
C GLU A 52 7.11 -13.49 -2.71
N ALA A 53 7.08 -12.31 -3.34
CA ALA A 53 7.03 -12.19 -4.80
C ALA A 53 8.29 -12.72 -5.50
N ILE A 54 9.48 -12.40 -4.97
CA ILE A 54 10.75 -12.91 -5.52
C ILE A 54 10.88 -14.42 -5.29
N ALA A 55 10.51 -14.91 -4.11
CA ALA A 55 10.49 -16.35 -3.84
C ALA A 55 9.54 -17.11 -4.79
N LEU A 56 8.37 -16.54 -5.09
CA LEU A 56 7.44 -17.07 -6.07
C LEU A 56 8.04 -17.10 -7.47
N ALA A 57 8.67 -16.01 -7.92
CA ALA A 57 9.33 -15.94 -9.23
C ALA A 57 10.39 -17.04 -9.39
N THR A 58 11.22 -17.25 -8.36
CA THR A 58 12.21 -18.32 -8.33
C THR A 58 11.56 -19.71 -8.42
N ALA A 59 10.50 -19.99 -7.65
CA ALA A 59 9.83 -21.30 -7.68
C ALA A 59 9.07 -21.58 -8.99
N LEU A 60 8.70 -20.54 -9.73
CA LEU A 60 8.14 -20.63 -11.07
C LEU A 60 9.22 -20.80 -12.17
N GLY A 61 10.51 -20.73 -11.80
CA GLY A 61 11.62 -20.84 -12.75
C GLY A 61 11.78 -19.61 -13.64
N LEU A 62 11.33 -18.44 -13.18
CA LEU A 62 11.49 -17.19 -13.91
C LEU A 62 12.92 -16.65 -13.77
N GLU A 63 13.39 -15.99 -14.83
CA GLU A 63 14.65 -15.27 -14.81
C GLU A 63 14.48 -13.96 -14.01
N LEU A 64 15.39 -13.72 -13.07
CA LEU A 64 15.18 -12.75 -12.00
C LEU A 64 15.29 -11.30 -12.53
N GLU A 65 16.27 -11.03 -13.37
CA GLU A 65 16.60 -9.70 -13.89
C GLU A 65 15.49 -9.18 -14.82
N GLN A 66 14.93 -10.03 -15.67
CA GLN A 66 13.79 -9.76 -16.53
C GLN A 66 12.52 -9.61 -15.68
N THR A 67 12.33 -10.43 -14.66
CA THR A 67 11.20 -10.29 -13.72
C THR A 67 11.26 -8.94 -13.00
N LEU A 68 12.43 -8.55 -12.49
CA LEU A 68 12.64 -7.26 -11.83
C LEU A 68 12.43 -6.08 -12.79
N THR A 69 12.86 -6.21 -14.05
CA THR A 69 12.64 -5.18 -15.08
C THR A 69 11.16 -4.92 -15.30
N VAL A 70 10.34 -5.98 -15.43
CA VAL A 70 8.88 -5.85 -15.60
C VAL A 70 8.24 -5.28 -14.33
N VAL A 71 8.58 -5.80 -13.16
CA VAL A 71 7.98 -5.36 -11.89
C VAL A 71 8.26 -3.87 -11.62
N ASN A 72 9.49 -3.41 -11.83
CA ASN A 72 9.88 -2.00 -11.66
C ASN A 72 9.22 -1.06 -12.69
N GLY A 73 8.84 -1.58 -13.86
CA GLY A 73 8.14 -0.81 -14.90
C GLY A 73 6.64 -0.65 -14.68
N THR A 74 6.09 -1.20 -13.59
CA THR A 74 4.64 -1.22 -13.31
C THR A 74 4.30 -0.57 -11.98
N THR A 75 3.02 -0.57 -11.62
CA THR A 75 2.54 -0.03 -10.33
C THR A 75 2.93 -0.87 -9.11
N ALA A 76 3.53 -2.06 -9.31
CA ALA A 76 3.90 -3.00 -8.25
C ALA A 76 4.92 -2.42 -7.25
N THR A 77 5.84 -1.55 -7.69
CA THR A 77 6.86 -0.92 -6.84
C THR A 77 6.40 0.45 -6.33
N ASN A 78 5.29 0.46 -5.58
CA ASN A 78 4.71 1.63 -4.92
C ASN A 78 4.03 2.66 -5.86
N GLY A 79 3.59 2.22 -7.05
CA GLY A 79 2.83 3.05 -7.98
C GLY A 79 1.43 3.41 -7.46
N SER A 80 0.83 2.61 -6.57
CA SER A 80 -0.47 2.94 -5.98
C SER A 80 -0.44 4.23 -5.16
N LEU A 81 0.54 4.45 -4.27
CA LEU A 81 0.58 5.66 -3.44
C LEU A 81 1.13 6.89 -4.16
N THR A 82 1.99 6.68 -5.17
CA THR A 82 2.70 7.77 -5.87
C THR A 82 2.03 8.19 -7.18
N LEU A 83 1.35 7.28 -7.88
CA LEU A 83 0.76 7.52 -9.20
C LEU A 83 -0.74 7.22 -9.24
N GLY A 84 -1.18 6.06 -8.75
CA GLY A 84 -2.55 5.58 -8.90
C GLY A 84 -3.55 6.33 -8.02
N TRP A 85 -3.34 6.32 -6.70
CA TRP A 85 -4.29 6.85 -5.72
C TRP A 85 -4.44 8.37 -5.79
N PRO A 86 -3.36 9.17 -5.89
CA PRO A 86 -3.49 10.62 -6.05
C PRO A 86 -4.29 11.02 -7.29
N ASN A 87 -4.32 10.16 -8.33
CA ASN A 87 -5.06 10.41 -9.56
C ASN A 87 -6.45 9.75 -9.63
N LYS A 88 -6.79 8.88 -8.67
CA LYS A 88 -8.06 8.12 -8.60
C LYS A 88 -8.76 8.29 -7.27
N VAL A 89 -8.65 7.31 -6.37
CA VAL A 89 -9.44 7.24 -5.13
C VAL A 89 -9.27 8.47 -4.24
N LEU A 90 -8.10 9.10 -4.21
CA LEU A 90 -7.88 10.31 -3.40
C LEU A 90 -8.48 11.58 -4.02
N LYS A 91 -8.95 11.54 -5.27
CA LYS A 91 -9.85 12.55 -5.88
C LYS A 91 -11.33 12.19 -5.70
N GLY A 92 -11.62 11.04 -5.10
CA GLY A 92 -12.96 10.47 -4.98
C GLY A 92 -13.44 9.73 -6.21
N ASP A 93 -12.59 9.50 -7.21
CA ASP A 93 -12.89 8.66 -8.37
C ASP A 93 -12.57 7.19 -8.06
N ILE A 94 -13.60 6.35 -8.07
CA ILE A 94 -13.50 4.89 -7.90
C ILE A 94 -14.00 4.12 -9.12
N GLU A 95 -14.19 4.80 -10.26
CA GLU A 95 -14.58 4.15 -11.50
C GLU A 95 -13.40 3.38 -12.12
N PRO A 96 -13.64 2.15 -12.61
CA PRO A 96 -12.60 1.15 -12.78
C PRO A 96 -11.67 1.43 -13.97
N GLY A 97 -10.36 1.54 -13.69
CA GLY A 97 -9.29 1.28 -14.66
C GLY A 97 -8.77 -0.15 -14.55
N PHE A 98 -8.76 -0.71 -13.34
CA PHE A 98 -8.54 -2.13 -13.05
C PHE A 98 -9.48 -2.55 -11.92
N LYS A 99 -10.35 -3.54 -12.15
CA LYS A 99 -11.42 -3.89 -11.19
C LYS A 99 -10.89 -4.66 -9.97
N ILE A 100 -11.50 -4.45 -8.81
CA ILE A 100 -11.24 -5.25 -7.59
C ILE A 100 -11.50 -6.74 -7.84
N ASP A 101 -12.54 -7.10 -8.61
CA ASP A 101 -12.84 -8.50 -8.96
C ASP A 101 -11.72 -9.15 -9.80
N LEU A 102 -11.10 -8.39 -10.71
CA LEU A 102 -9.96 -8.88 -11.49
C LEU A 102 -8.74 -9.09 -10.58
N ALA A 103 -8.49 -8.17 -9.65
CA ALA A 103 -7.43 -8.34 -8.67
C ALA A 103 -7.63 -9.56 -7.76
N LEU A 104 -8.87 -9.84 -7.32
CA LEU A 104 -9.19 -11.04 -6.53
C LEU A 104 -9.00 -12.32 -7.34
N LYS A 105 -9.39 -12.33 -8.61
CA LYS A 105 -9.17 -13.46 -9.53
C LYS A 105 -7.68 -13.74 -9.67
N ASP A 106 -6.88 -12.73 -10.01
CA ASP A 106 -5.45 -12.89 -10.25
C ASP A 106 -4.72 -13.35 -8.98
N LEU A 107 -5.05 -12.75 -7.82
CA LEU A 107 -4.47 -13.18 -6.55
C LEU A 107 -4.88 -14.61 -6.18
N SER A 108 -6.08 -15.05 -6.54
CA SER A 108 -6.49 -16.44 -6.33
C SER A 108 -5.65 -17.42 -7.14
N LEU A 109 -5.38 -17.11 -8.42
CA LEU A 109 -4.49 -17.90 -9.28
C LEU A 109 -3.05 -17.94 -8.72
N ILE A 110 -2.55 -16.80 -8.23
CA ILE A 110 -1.23 -16.72 -7.57
C ILE A 110 -1.17 -17.64 -6.34
N MET A 111 -2.19 -17.61 -5.49
CA MET A 111 -2.25 -18.45 -4.29
C MET A 111 -2.35 -19.95 -4.63
N GLU A 112 -3.06 -20.31 -5.70
CA GLU A 112 -3.11 -21.70 -6.21
C GLU A 112 -1.74 -22.17 -6.73
N ALA A 113 -1.04 -21.32 -7.49
CA ALA A 113 0.30 -21.60 -7.96
C ALA A 113 1.29 -21.78 -6.80
N ALA A 114 1.29 -20.87 -5.83
CA ALA A 114 2.14 -20.96 -4.64
C ALA A 114 1.85 -22.23 -3.82
N LYS A 115 0.58 -22.60 -3.67
CA LYS A 115 0.17 -23.85 -3.01
C LYS A 115 0.73 -25.08 -3.73
N SER A 116 0.69 -25.11 -5.07
CA SER A 116 1.26 -26.23 -5.85
C SER A 116 2.77 -26.39 -5.64
N LYS A 117 3.46 -25.28 -5.31
CA LYS A 117 4.90 -25.23 -5.03
C LYS A 117 5.24 -25.31 -3.54
N LYS A 118 4.24 -25.52 -2.67
CA LYS A 118 4.39 -25.54 -1.20
C LYS A 118 5.06 -24.26 -0.65
N LEU A 119 4.81 -23.11 -1.29
CA LEU A 119 5.32 -21.83 -0.83
C LEU A 119 4.32 -21.15 0.12
N PRO A 120 4.75 -20.72 1.33
CA PRO A 120 3.92 -19.93 2.21
C PRO A 120 3.81 -18.49 1.69
N MET A 121 2.58 -18.00 1.52
CA MET A 121 2.26 -16.64 1.07
C MET A 121 1.37 -15.96 2.11
N MET A 122 1.96 -15.48 3.21
CA MET A 122 1.18 -14.92 4.32
C MET A 122 0.58 -13.57 3.95
N MET A 123 1.35 -12.73 3.26
CA MET A 123 0.84 -11.44 2.77
C MET A 123 -0.16 -11.64 1.63
N GLY A 124 0.10 -12.61 0.74
CA GLY A 124 -0.86 -13.01 -0.29
C GLY A 124 -2.21 -13.49 0.28
N ALA A 125 -2.19 -14.27 1.36
CA ALA A 125 -3.40 -14.72 2.04
C ALA A 125 -4.18 -13.56 2.67
N ALA A 126 -3.50 -12.66 3.38
CA ALA A 126 -4.12 -11.47 3.98
C ALA A 126 -4.72 -10.53 2.92
N ALA A 127 -4.03 -10.34 1.79
CA ALA A 127 -4.54 -9.55 0.68
C ALA A 127 -5.76 -10.20 0.02
N LYS A 128 -5.78 -11.54 -0.13
CA LYS A 128 -6.92 -12.27 -0.69
C LYS A 128 -8.15 -12.16 0.20
N GLU A 129 -7.97 -12.23 1.52
CA GLU A 129 -9.05 -12.02 2.48
C GLU A 129 -9.61 -10.60 2.37
N SER A 130 -8.73 -9.59 2.34
CA SER A 130 -9.13 -8.18 2.19
C SER A 130 -9.93 -7.93 0.90
N LEU A 131 -9.46 -8.49 -0.23
CA LEU A 131 -10.14 -8.43 -1.51
C LEU A 131 -11.50 -9.15 -1.46
N THR A 132 -11.57 -10.33 -0.84
CA THR A 132 -12.82 -11.10 -0.69
C THR A 132 -13.87 -10.34 0.13
N ILE A 133 -13.44 -9.69 1.22
CA ILE A 133 -14.32 -8.82 2.02
C ILE A 133 -14.78 -7.62 1.19
N ALA A 134 -13.91 -6.99 0.41
CA ALA A 134 -14.26 -5.87 -0.45
C ALA A 134 -15.28 -6.25 -1.54
N THR A 135 -15.11 -7.42 -2.18
CA THR A 135 -16.04 -7.91 -3.22
C THR A 135 -17.34 -8.42 -2.62
N THR A 136 -17.27 -9.50 -1.86
CA THR A 136 -18.42 -10.27 -1.39
C THR A 136 -19.09 -9.62 -0.18
N GLY A 137 -18.28 -9.06 0.72
CA GLY A 137 -18.79 -8.42 1.94
C GLY A 137 -19.32 -7.00 1.74
N LEU A 138 -18.73 -6.24 0.81
CA LEU A 138 -19.03 -4.82 0.63
C LEU A 138 -19.58 -4.44 -0.75
N GLY A 139 -19.67 -5.39 -1.69
CA GLY A 139 -20.23 -5.17 -3.04
C GLY A 139 -19.38 -4.25 -3.91
N MET A 140 -18.06 -4.18 -3.68
CA MET A 140 -17.16 -3.23 -4.35
C MET A 140 -16.37 -3.84 -5.51
N GLY A 141 -16.70 -5.06 -5.94
CA GLY A 141 -15.92 -5.80 -6.97
C GLY A 141 -15.76 -5.07 -8.30
N GLU A 142 -16.80 -4.33 -8.71
CA GLU A 142 -16.81 -3.54 -9.95
C GLU A 142 -16.08 -2.19 -9.84
N LYS A 143 -15.60 -1.82 -8.65
CA LYS A 143 -14.86 -0.57 -8.44
C LYS A 143 -13.39 -0.73 -8.80
N ASP A 144 -12.74 0.41 -9.04
CA ASP A 144 -11.30 0.44 -9.28
C ASP A 144 -10.53 -0.19 -8.11
N PHE A 145 -9.39 -0.82 -8.40
CA PHE A 145 -8.52 -1.44 -7.42
C PHE A 145 -8.06 -0.45 -6.33
N SER A 146 -7.88 0.84 -6.67
CA SER A 146 -7.62 1.89 -5.69
C SER A 146 -8.78 2.11 -4.70
N GLY A 147 -10.00 1.71 -5.06
CA GLY A 147 -11.19 1.68 -4.21
C GLY A 147 -11.08 0.78 -2.98
N LEU A 148 -10.06 -0.07 -2.88
CA LEU A 148 -9.74 -0.80 -1.64
C LEU A 148 -9.50 0.14 -0.45
N LEU A 149 -9.02 1.37 -0.67
CA LEU A 149 -8.94 2.38 0.39
C LEU A 149 -10.32 2.68 0.99
N HIS A 150 -11.35 2.82 0.15
CA HIS A 150 -12.72 3.06 0.61
C HIS A 150 -13.29 1.84 1.34
N ALA A 151 -12.97 0.62 0.87
CA ALA A 151 -13.34 -0.61 1.57
C ALA A 151 -12.73 -0.67 2.98
N GLN A 152 -11.44 -0.37 3.11
CA GLN A 152 -10.74 -0.32 4.39
C GLN A 152 -11.30 0.76 5.32
N CYS A 153 -11.61 1.95 4.79
CA CYS A 153 -12.27 3.01 5.56
C CYS A 153 -13.64 2.56 6.09
N LYS A 154 -14.47 1.90 5.27
CA LYS A 154 -15.78 1.37 5.71
C LYS A 154 -15.63 0.38 6.87
N LEU A 155 -14.69 -0.57 6.78
CA LEU A 155 -14.43 -1.55 7.84
C LEU A 155 -13.98 -0.89 9.15
N GLY A 156 -13.24 0.22 9.05
CA GLY A 156 -12.80 1.00 10.21
C GLY A 156 -13.81 2.04 10.71
N GLY A 157 -15.00 2.17 10.11
CA GLY A 157 -15.95 3.24 10.44
C GLY A 157 -15.44 4.64 10.11
N LEU A 158 -14.52 4.77 9.15
CA LEU A 158 -13.86 6.01 8.77
C LEU A 158 -14.46 6.61 7.49
N THR A 159 -14.47 7.93 7.40
CA THR A 159 -14.75 8.64 6.16
C THR A 159 -13.55 8.53 5.20
N PRO A 160 -13.72 8.12 3.94
CA PRO A 160 -12.61 8.03 3.00
C PRO A 160 -11.91 9.39 2.77
N PRO A 161 -10.57 9.43 2.77
CA PRO A 161 -9.82 10.67 2.64
C PRO A 161 -9.83 11.18 1.19
N LYS A 162 -9.83 12.50 1.03
CA LYS A 162 -9.65 13.20 -0.25
C LYS A 162 -8.50 14.20 -0.17
N LEU A 163 -7.71 14.32 -1.23
CA LEU A 163 -6.74 15.41 -1.36
C LEU A 163 -7.48 16.73 -1.53
N LYS A 164 -7.00 17.78 -0.87
CA LYS A 164 -7.41 19.15 -1.18
C LYS A 164 -6.69 19.54 -2.47
N GLY A 165 -7.48 19.90 -3.49
CA GLY A 165 -6.95 20.38 -4.78
C GLY A 165 -6.12 21.63 -4.63
#